data_AF-A0A8H4K8T0-F1
#
_entry.id   AF-A0A8H4K8T0-F1
#
_cell.length_a   1.000
_cell.length_b   1.000
_cell.length_c   1.000
_cell.angle_alpha   90.00
_cell.angle_beta   90.00
_cell.angle_gamma   90.00
#
_symmetry.space_group_name_H-M   'P 1'
#
loop_
_entity.id
_entity.type
_entity.pdbx_description
1 polymer ?
#
loop_
_entity_poly.entity_id
_entity_poly.type
_entity_poly.pdbx_seq_one_letter_code
_entity_poly.pdbx_strand_id
1 'polypeptide(L)'
;MSTSLIWNNQDGSLAVNRDNLRDFYNQSLQNYIPSVCFQVEAHCEQDGMMNCTMSAAFTPGGQPILSEVTGETVLSYSYNSHSHDGAGINDTIGSLTIDTTYNMDIQFTNANGGTSVVITQHLVISYDMRRFSTTSSGNVVDKTIVDTYTLTVDESGILSAGLDSQTTDNSSADSFQNFFTDSHDFIREIQSQGDAFVSTGEQNIPLSNKSAYSFPGGQTLAFKNVQFSGNQDLLASVA
;
A
#
# COMPACT_ATOMS: atom_id res chain seq x y z
N MET A 1 -43.16 42.10 -0.50
CA MET A 1 -42.14 41.32 -1.22
C MET A 1 -41.00 41.09 -0.25
N SER A 2 -40.78 39.85 0.18
CA SER A 2 -39.72 39.49 1.12
C SER A 2 -38.43 39.30 0.33
N THR A 3 -37.48 40.21 0.47
CA THR A 3 -36.11 40.05 -0.02
C THR A 3 -35.38 39.14 0.97
N SER A 4 -35.21 37.87 0.63
CA SER A 4 -34.32 36.97 1.39
C SER A 4 -32.87 37.36 1.10
N LEU A 5 -32.18 37.86 2.13
CA LEU A 5 -30.72 37.99 2.13
C LEU A 5 -30.11 36.59 2.09
N ILE A 6 -29.45 36.26 0.97
CA ILE A 6 -28.58 35.10 0.87
C ILE A 6 -27.24 35.54 1.46
N TRP A 7 -26.90 35.06 2.65
CA TRP A 7 -25.59 35.24 3.25
C TRP A 7 -24.61 34.27 2.56
N ASN A 8 -23.73 34.78 1.69
CA ASN A 8 -22.54 34.03 1.28
C ASN A 8 -21.56 34.05 2.46
N ASN A 9 -21.71 33.06 3.32
CA ASN A 9 -21.06 32.98 4.62
C ASN A 9 -19.64 32.36 4.50
N GLN A 10 -18.81 32.89 3.60
CA GLN A 10 -17.41 32.49 3.42
C GLN A 10 -16.53 33.74 3.59
N ASP A 11 -15.74 33.78 4.67
CA ASP A 11 -14.85 34.90 4.97
C ASP A 11 -13.45 34.71 4.35
N GLY A 12 -13.17 33.50 3.84
CA GLY A 12 -11.98 33.21 3.04
C GLY A 12 -11.99 31.79 2.44
N SER A 13 -11.07 31.54 1.52
CA SER A 13 -10.76 30.20 1.01
C SER A 13 -9.28 29.90 1.20
N LEU A 14 -8.99 28.67 1.61
CA LEU A 14 -7.64 28.13 1.68
C LEU A 14 -7.50 27.02 0.66
N ALA A 15 -6.37 27.00 -0.05
CA ALA A 15 -6.05 25.96 -1.01
C ALA A 15 -4.70 25.36 -0.66
N VAL A 16 -4.64 24.04 -0.49
CA VAL A 16 -3.38 23.28 -0.45
C VAL A 16 -3.15 22.73 -1.84
N ASN A 17 -2.02 23.11 -2.41
CA ASN A 17 -1.62 22.65 -3.73
C ASN A 17 -1.46 21.12 -3.75
N ARG A 18 -1.92 20.50 -4.85
CA ARG A 18 -1.84 19.06 -5.11
C ARG A 18 -0.44 18.50 -4.85
N ASP A 19 0.60 19.13 -5.41
CA ASP A 19 1.97 18.63 -5.32
C ASP A 19 2.49 18.68 -3.88
N ASN A 20 2.17 19.74 -3.12
CA ASN A 20 2.53 19.81 -1.70
C ASN A 20 1.88 18.68 -0.88
N LEU A 21 0.59 18.41 -1.12
CA LEU A 21 -0.11 17.34 -0.41
C LEU A 21 0.46 15.97 -0.80
N ARG A 22 0.67 15.75 -2.09
CA ARG A 22 1.30 14.55 -2.65
C ARG A 22 2.68 14.29 -2.05
N ASP A 23 3.53 15.31 -2.01
CA ASP A 23 4.89 15.21 -1.47
C ASP A 23 4.89 14.91 0.03
N PHE A 24 3.90 15.41 0.76
CA PHE A 24 3.69 15.05 2.17
C PHE A 24 3.36 13.56 2.35
N TYR A 25 2.51 12.97 1.50
CA TYR A 25 2.25 11.53 1.51
C TYR A 25 3.50 10.72 1.18
N ASN A 26 4.25 11.12 0.15
CA ASN A 26 5.51 10.47 -0.24
C ASN A 26 6.52 10.47 0.91
N GLN A 27 6.74 11.62 1.55
CA GLN A 27 7.65 11.73 2.70
C GLN A 27 7.18 10.92 3.91
N SER A 28 5.87 10.87 4.16
CA SER A 28 5.32 10.10 5.28
C SER A 28 5.45 8.59 5.09
N LEU A 29 5.48 8.13 3.83
CA LEU A 29 5.55 6.72 3.46
C LEU A 29 6.98 6.21 3.20
N GLN A 30 7.98 7.09 3.19
CA GLN A 30 9.35 6.78 2.75
C GLN A 30 10.02 5.60 3.49
N ASN A 31 9.67 5.37 4.76
CA ASN A 31 10.21 4.26 5.54
C ASN A 31 9.35 2.99 5.43
N TYR A 32 8.05 3.16 5.20
CA TYR A 32 7.11 2.06 5.15
C TYR A 32 7.23 1.29 3.82
N ILE A 33 7.27 2.00 2.69
CA ILE A 33 7.24 1.33 1.38
C ILE A 33 8.44 0.37 1.19
N PRO A 34 9.69 0.74 1.51
CA PRO A 34 10.80 -0.20 1.42
C PRO A 34 10.65 -1.42 2.32
N SER A 35 9.96 -1.31 3.46
CA SER A 35 9.76 -2.44 4.39
C SER A 35 8.84 -3.53 3.82
N VAL A 36 7.99 -3.18 2.86
CA VAL A 36 7.07 -4.13 2.19
C VAL A 36 7.50 -4.47 0.75
N CYS A 37 8.59 -3.87 0.27
CA CYS A 37 9.23 -4.22 -0.99
C CYS A 37 10.30 -5.30 -0.74
N PHE A 38 9.92 -6.57 -0.83
CA PHE A 38 10.81 -7.69 -0.52
C PHE A 38 11.74 -8.04 -1.68
N GLN A 39 13.03 -8.18 -1.41
CA GLN A 39 13.95 -8.85 -2.32
C GLN A 39 13.86 -10.35 -2.06
N VAL A 40 13.74 -11.13 -3.12
CA VAL A 40 13.60 -12.59 -3.04
C VAL A 40 14.85 -13.27 -3.53
N GLU A 41 15.23 -14.34 -2.86
CA GLU A 41 16.33 -15.21 -3.26
C GLU A 41 15.86 -16.65 -3.17
N ALA A 42 15.90 -17.39 -4.28
CA ALA A 42 15.57 -18.80 -4.36
C ALA A 42 16.84 -19.63 -4.32
N HIS A 43 16.77 -20.78 -3.65
CA HIS A 43 17.84 -21.77 -3.60
C HIS A 43 17.28 -23.17 -3.87
N CYS A 44 17.91 -23.92 -4.76
CA CYS A 44 17.68 -25.35 -4.97
C CYS A 44 19.02 -26.06 -5.09
N GLU A 45 19.45 -26.68 -3.98
CA GLU A 45 20.71 -27.40 -3.92
C GLU A 45 20.49 -28.91 -4.09
N GLN A 46 21.29 -29.54 -4.94
CA GLN A 46 21.26 -30.98 -5.10
C GLN A 46 21.84 -31.67 -3.85
N ASP A 47 21.04 -32.54 -3.22
CA ASP A 47 21.48 -33.41 -2.14
C ASP A 47 21.55 -34.87 -2.63
N GLY A 48 22.74 -35.45 -2.68
CA GLY A 48 22.94 -36.79 -3.25
C GLY A 48 22.59 -36.89 -4.76
N MET A 49 22.29 -38.10 -5.25
CA MET A 49 22.07 -38.34 -6.69
C MET A 49 20.67 -37.97 -7.19
N MET A 50 19.66 -37.96 -6.31
CA MET A 50 18.26 -37.81 -6.71
C MET A 50 17.44 -37.01 -5.69
N ASN A 51 18.01 -35.96 -5.11
CA ASN A 51 17.28 -35.06 -4.25
C ASN A 51 17.66 -33.60 -4.51
N CYS A 52 16.72 -32.67 -4.32
CA CYS A 52 17.01 -31.24 -4.18
C CYS A 52 16.40 -30.75 -2.86
N THR A 53 17.18 -29.99 -2.11
CA THR A 53 16.73 -29.19 -0.98
C THR A 53 16.45 -27.79 -1.48
N MET A 54 15.22 -27.32 -1.27
CA MET A 54 14.79 -25.99 -1.70
C MET A 54 14.62 -25.08 -0.50
N SER A 55 15.01 -23.82 -0.64
CA SER A 55 14.78 -22.78 0.35
C SER A 55 14.69 -21.41 -0.33
N ALA A 56 14.22 -20.41 0.40
CA ALA A 56 14.26 -19.04 -0.10
C ALA A 56 14.37 -18.04 1.04
N ALA A 57 14.91 -16.87 0.72
CA ALA A 57 15.06 -15.76 1.63
C ALA A 57 14.27 -14.54 1.13
N PHE A 58 13.71 -13.79 2.09
CA PHE A 58 12.96 -12.56 1.84
C PHE A 58 13.61 -11.43 2.63
N THR A 59 14.21 -10.47 1.92
CA THR A 59 14.88 -9.34 2.56
C THR A 59 14.13 -8.03 2.26
N PRO A 60 13.60 -7.32 3.27
CA PRO A 60 12.97 -6.02 3.04
C PRO A 60 14.03 -4.96 2.62
N GLY A 61 13.58 -3.87 2.01
CA GLY A 61 14.44 -2.75 1.59
C GLY A 61 14.50 -2.52 0.09
N GLY A 62 13.68 -3.24 -0.69
CA GLY A 62 13.49 -2.98 -2.11
C GLY A 62 13.10 -1.52 -2.38
N GLN A 63 13.59 -0.98 -3.50
CA GLN A 63 13.32 0.39 -3.89
C GLN A 63 12.26 0.39 -4.98
N PRO A 64 11.02 0.85 -4.70
CA PRO A 64 9.98 0.92 -5.71
C PRO A 64 10.29 1.99 -6.75
N ILE A 65 9.73 1.80 -7.94
CA ILE A 65 9.64 2.85 -8.95
C ILE A 65 8.48 3.74 -8.57
N LEU A 66 8.78 5.02 -8.28
CA LEU A 66 7.77 6.04 -8.05
C LEU A 66 7.38 6.70 -9.38
N SER A 67 6.08 6.79 -9.63
CA SER A 67 5.49 7.52 -10.75
C SER A 67 4.53 8.58 -10.24
N GLU A 68 4.74 9.83 -10.65
CA GLU A 68 3.76 10.91 -10.46
C GLU A 68 2.74 10.84 -11.60
N VAL A 69 1.45 10.76 -11.23
CA VAL A 69 0.36 10.54 -12.19
C VAL A 69 -0.52 11.79 -12.24
N THR A 70 -1.05 12.11 -13.42
CA THR A 70 -2.06 13.16 -13.61
C THR A 70 -3.47 12.60 -13.41
N GLY A 71 -4.37 13.37 -12.77
CA GLY A 71 -5.75 12.94 -12.52
C GLY A 71 -5.99 12.56 -11.07
N GLU A 72 -6.97 11.70 -10.78
CA GLU A 72 -7.30 11.35 -9.38
C GLU A 72 -6.18 10.60 -8.67
N THR A 73 -5.52 9.64 -9.35
CA THR A 73 -4.27 9.05 -8.86
C THR A 73 -3.17 10.09 -8.91
N VAL A 74 -2.53 10.32 -7.77
CA VAL A 74 -1.48 11.33 -7.60
C VAL A 74 -0.09 10.71 -7.48
N LEU A 75 0.00 9.52 -6.90
CA LEU A 75 1.23 8.73 -6.77
C LEU A 75 0.92 7.28 -7.08
N SER A 76 1.85 6.64 -7.76
CA SER A 76 1.88 5.19 -7.95
C SER A 76 3.27 4.67 -7.66
N TYR A 77 3.36 3.64 -6.83
CA TYR A 77 4.57 2.88 -6.56
C TYR A 77 4.41 1.51 -7.17
N SER A 78 5.45 1.05 -7.87
CA SER A 78 5.51 -0.31 -8.38
C SER A 78 6.87 -0.91 -8.08
N TYR A 79 6.87 -2.14 -7.59
CA TYR A 79 8.07 -2.88 -7.27
C TYR A 79 7.86 -4.35 -7.64
N ASN A 80 8.93 -4.97 -8.14
CA ASN A 80 8.95 -6.40 -8.36
C ASN A 80 10.36 -6.95 -8.09
N SER A 81 10.43 -8.18 -7.61
CA SER A 81 11.67 -8.96 -7.50
C SER A 81 11.41 -10.39 -7.94
N HIS A 82 12.41 -11.00 -8.57
CA HIS A 82 12.34 -12.33 -9.13
C HIS A 82 13.62 -13.08 -8.80
N SER A 83 13.52 -14.35 -8.44
CA SER A 83 14.66 -15.23 -8.26
C SER A 83 14.33 -16.64 -8.70
N HIS A 84 15.33 -17.31 -9.24
CA HIS A 84 15.22 -18.67 -9.75
C HIS A 84 16.52 -19.42 -9.44
N ASP A 85 16.39 -20.64 -8.95
CA ASP A 85 17.51 -21.57 -8.80
C ASP A 85 17.09 -23.01 -9.11
N GLY A 86 18.05 -23.83 -9.54
CA GLY A 86 17.81 -25.15 -10.09
C GLY A 86 18.93 -26.15 -9.84
N ALA A 87 18.53 -27.39 -9.57
CA ALA A 87 19.41 -28.52 -9.30
C ALA A 87 19.45 -29.51 -10.48
N GLY A 88 20.65 -30.00 -10.77
CA GLY A 88 20.92 -30.95 -11.85
C GLY A 88 21.12 -30.28 -13.21
N ILE A 89 21.41 -31.08 -14.25
CA ILE A 89 21.58 -30.56 -15.61
C ILE A 89 20.21 -30.06 -16.09
N ASN A 90 20.08 -28.77 -16.42
CA ASN A 90 18.83 -28.13 -16.83
C ASN A 90 17.67 -28.30 -15.82
N ASP A 91 17.99 -28.15 -14.53
CA ASP A 91 17.06 -28.16 -13.40
C ASP A 91 16.26 -29.47 -13.26
N THR A 92 16.77 -30.55 -13.86
CA THR A 92 16.04 -31.83 -13.99
C THR A 92 15.78 -32.53 -12.66
N ILE A 93 16.54 -32.20 -11.62
CA ILE A 93 16.33 -32.72 -10.27
C ILE A 93 15.32 -31.84 -9.53
N GLY A 94 15.44 -30.52 -9.68
CA GLY A 94 14.40 -29.60 -9.26
C GLY A 94 14.70 -28.14 -9.62
N SER A 95 13.69 -27.30 -9.46
CA SER A 95 13.77 -25.85 -9.58
C SER A 95 12.84 -25.17 -8.60
N LEU A 96 13.22 -23.97 -8.18
CA LEU A 96 12.40 -23.05 -7.41
C LEU A 96 12.49 -21.67 -8.07
N THR A 97 11.33 -21.11 -8.35
CA THR A 97 11.15 -19.73 -8.78
C THR A 97 10.28 -19.02 -7.75
N ILE A 98 10.68 -17.82 -7.35
CA ILE A 98 9.90 -16.95 -6.49
C ILE A 98 9.82 -15.57 -7.11
N ASP A 99 8.60 -15.03 -7.12
CA ASP A 99 8.32 -13.69 -7.54
C ASP A 99 7.63 -12.93 -6.42
N THR A 100 7.93 -11.65 -6.30
CA THR A 100 7.15 -10.72 -5.50
C THR A 100 6.84 -9.49 -6.31
N THR A 101 5.61 -9.01 -6.17
CA THR A 101 5.13 -7.77 -6.76
C THR A 101 4.45 -6.96 -5.68
N TYR A 102 4.75 -5.67 -5.63
CA TYR A 102 4.10 -4.72 -4.75
C TYR A 102 3.68 -3.50 -5.57
N ASN A 103 2.41 -3.11 -5.46
CA ASN A 103 1.90 -1.88 -6.03
C ASN A 103 1.16 -1.07 -4.97
N MET A 104 1.33 0.25 -5.01
CA MET A 104 0.56 1.18 -4.18
C MET A 104 0.12 2.39 -5.00
N ASP A 105 -1.18 2.67 -5.01
CA ASP A 105 -1.74 3.88 -5.60
C ASP A 105 -2.34 4.79 -4.53
N ILE A 106 -2.12 6.09 -4.66
CA ILE A 106 -2.72 7.12 -3.82
C ILE A 106 -3.60 7.99 -4.69
N GLN A 107 -4.88 8.12 -4.30
CA GLN A 107 -5.89 8.87 -5.04
C GLN A 107 -6.49 9.98 -4.20
N PHE A 108 -6.64 11.16 -4.79
CA PHE A 108 -7.41 12.28 -4.24
C PHE A 108 -8.75 12.34 -4.98
N THR A 109 -9.84 12.05 -4.28
CA THR A 109 -11.15 11.90 -4.90
C THR A 109 -12.27 12.55 -4.06
N ASN A 110 -13.32 12.99 -4.74
CA ASN A 110 -14.56 13.43 -4.10
C ASN A 110 -15.68 12.38 -4.25
N ALA A 111 -15.31 11.10 -4.42
CA ALA A 111 -16.25 10.00 -4.61
C ALA A 111 -17.22 9.85 -3.43
N ASN A 112 -18.42 9.33 -3.71
CA ASN A 112 -19.47 9.06 -2.71
C ASN A 112 -19.96 10.28 -1.91
N GLY A 113 -19.77 11.50 -2.44
CA GLY A 113 -20.27 12.73 -1.82
C GLY A 113 -19.41 13.22 -0.65
N GLY A 114 -18.21 12.65 -0.46
CA GLY A 114 -17.23 13.06 0.54
C GLY A 114 -15.85 13.25 -0.08
N THR A 115 -15.01 14.02 0.59
CA THR A 115 -13.64 14.31 0.17
C THR A 115 -12.73 13.28 0.79
N SER A 116 -12.07 12.46 -0.02
CA SER A 116 -11.32 11.31 0.48
C SER A 116 -9.96 11.14 -0.18
N VAL A 117 -9.01 10.65 0.60
CA VAL A 117 -7.76 10.11 0.08
C VAL A 117 -7.83 8.58 0.17
N VAL A 118 -7.69 7.91 -0.96
CA VAL A 118 -7.74 6.45 -1.03
C VAL A 118 -6.34 5.93 -1.31
N ILE A 119 -5.84 5.07 -0.44
CA ILE A 119 -4.56 4.37 -0.61
C ILE A 119 -4.88 2.90 -0.86
N THR A 120 -4.55 2.41 -2.06
CA THR A 120 -4.72 1.01 -2.44
C THR A 120 -3.36 0.37 -2.51
N GLN A 121 -3.14 -0.68 -1.72
CA GLN A 121 -1.91 -1.45 -1.68
C GLN A 121 -2.20 -2.88 -2.14
N HIS A 122 -1.33 -3.47 -2.95
CA HIS A 122 -1.44 -4.86 -3.40
C HIS A 122 -0.07 -5.53 -3.34
N LEU A 123 0.04 -6.56 -2.50
CA LEU A 123 1.23 -7.39 -2.36
C LEU A 123 0.94 -8.81 -2.84
N VAL A 124 1.77 -9.29 -3.76
CA VAL A 124 1.76 -10.67 -4.23
C VAL A 124 3.13 -11.28 -4.00
N ILE A 125 3.16 -12.49 -3.42
CA ILE A 125 4.33 -13.37 -3.38
C ILE A 125 3.89 -14.69 -3.99
N SER A 126 4.44 -15.00 -5.16
CA SER A 126 4.13 -16.22 -5.90
C SER A 126 5.35 -17.12 -6.03
N TYR A 127 5.08 -18.40 -6.23
CA TYR A 127 6.11 -19.42 -6.32
C TYR A 127 5.78 -20.39 -7.45
N ASP A 128 6.82 -20.92 -8.08
CA ASP A 128 6.75 -22.07 -8.99
C ASP A 128 7.88 -23.04 -8.61
N MET A 129 7.54 -24.31 -8.46
CA MET A 129 8.48 -25.34 -8.06
C MET A 129 8.32 -26.57 -8.90
N ARG A 130 9.44 -27.24 -9.08
CA ARG A 130 9.49 -28.56 -9.66
C ARG A 130 10.46 -29.42 -8.88
N ARG A 131 10.05 -30.63 -8.53
CA ARG A 131 10.94 -31.70 -8.03
C ARG A 131 10.65 -32.93 -8.86
N PHE A 132 11.60 -33.31 -9.70
CA PHE A 132 11.41 -34.32 -10.75
C PHE A 132 10.16 -34.05 -11.61
N SER A 133 9.17 -34.96 -11.57
CA SER A 133 7.93 -34.89 -12.32
C SER A 133 6.80 -34.18 -11.58
N THR A 134 7.02 -33.76 -10.34
CA THR A 134 6.00 -33.09 -9.52
C THR A 134 6.25 -31.60 -9.56
N THR A 135 5.22 -30.84 -9.93
CA THR A 135 5.24 -29.38 -9.95
C THR A 135 4.20 -28.83 -8.97
N SER A 136 4.49 -27.68 -8.37
CA SER A 136 3.53 -26.92 -7.58
C SER A 136 3.75 -25.43 -7.83
N SER A 137 2.66 -24.67 -7.93
CA SER A 137 2.72 -23.23 -8.06
C SER A 137 1.51 -22.58 -7.39
N GLY A 138 1.61 -21.28 -7.11
CA GLY A 138 0.55 -20.50 -6.51
C GLY A 138 1.02 -19.18 -5.92
N ASN A 139 0.09 -18.48 -5.28
CA ASN A 139 0.36 -17.24 -4.56
C ASN A 139 0.35 -17.55 -3.06
N VAL A 140 1.50 -17.49 -2.39
CA VAL A 140 1.56 -17.68 -0.93
C VAL A 140 0.98 -16.46 -0.20
N VAL A 141 1.18 -15.28 -0.78
CA VAL A 141 0.55 -14.03 -0.33
C VAL A 141 -0.09 -13.38 -1.55
N ASP A 142 -1.37 -13.01 -1.43
CA ASP A 142 -2.09 -12.16 -2.38
C ASP A 142 -3.06 -11.31 -1.57
N LYS A 143 -2.57 -10.18 -1.07
CA LYS A 143 -3.30 -9.30 -0.17
C LYS A 143 -3.47 -7.92 -0.79
N THR A 144 -4.69 -7.43 -0.75
CA THR A 144 -5.03 -6.06 -1.14
C THR A 144 -5.57 -5.32 0.08
N ILE A 145 -4.97 -4.18 0.41
CA ILE A 145 -5.44 -3.29 1.48
C ILE A 145 -5.90 -1.98 0.84
N VAL A 146 -7.13 -1.58 1.13
CA VAL A 146 -7.69 -0.30 0.69
C VAL A 146 -7.98 0.53 1.93
N ASP A 147 -7.21 1.58 2.13
CA ASP A 147 -7.39 2.56 3.20
C ASP A 147 -8.05 3.82 2.63
N THR A 148 -9.23 4.15 3.15
CA THR A 148 -9.98 5.35 2.76
C THR A 148 -9.99 6.36 3.90
N TYR A 149 -9.28 7.47 3.70
CA TYR A 149 -9.24 8.61 4.61
C TYR A 149 -10.28 9.63 4.18
N THR A 150 -11.44 9.62 4.83
CA THR A 150 -12.51 10.61 4.58
C THR A 150 -12.24 11.87 5.38
N LEU A 151 -11.98 12.97 4.68
CA LEU A 151 -11.76 14.30 5.25
C LEU A 151 -13.10 14.93 5.61
N THR A 152 -13.27 15.26 6.89
CA THR A 152 -14.48 15.89 7.42
C THR A 152 -14.11 17.09 8.26
N VAL A 153 -15.04 18.05 8.36
CA VAL A 153 -14.92 19.18 9.27
C VAL A 153 -15.92 18.96 10.40
N ASP A 154 -15.44 18.98 11.64
CA ASP A 154 -16.30 18.80 12.80
C ASP A 154 -17.09 20.07 13.15
N GLU A 155 -18.01 19.95 14.10
CA GLU A 155 -18.85 21.07 14.57
C GLU A 155 -18.06 22.22 15.20
N SER A 156 -16.79 21.98 15.54
CA SER A 156 -15.86 23.01 16.04
C SER A 156 -15.07 23.68 14.91
N GLY A 157 -15.32 23.31 13.65
CA GLY A 157 -14.62 23.84 12.49
C GLY A 157 -13.20 23.28 12.34
N ILE A 158 -12.91 22.11 12.90
CA ILE A 158 -11.60 21.47 12.82
C ILE A 158 -11.62 20.41 11.71
N LEU A 159 -10.60 20.44 10.85
CA LEU A 159 -10.40 19.40 9.83
C LEU A 159 -9.93 18.11 10.51
N SER A 160 -10.62 17.02 10.23
CA SER A 160 -10.31 15.68 10.72
C SER A 160 -10.37 14.67 9.58
N ALA A 161 -9.73 13.51 9.77
CA ALA A 161 -9.76 12.42 8.81
C ALA A 161 -10.27 11.15 9.52
N GLY A 162 -11.38 10.61 9.05
CA GLY A 162 -11.86 9.29 9.43
C GLY A 162 -11.22 8.22 8.55
N LEU A 163 -10.72 7.14 9.13
CA LEU A 163 -10.15 6.01 8.39
C LEU A 163 -11.14 4.86 8.34
N ASP A 164 -11.39 4.35 7.14
CA ASP A 164 -11.97 3.03 6.89
C ASP A 164 -10.93 2.17 6.16
N SER A 165 -10.66 0.97 6.65
CA SER A 165 -9.65 0.07 6.09
C SER A 165 -10.26 -1.29 5.77
N GLN A 166 -10.06 -1.73 4.53
CA GLN A 166 -10.57 -3.00 4.03
C GLN A 166 -9.41 -3.85 3.53
N THR A 167 -9.34 -5.10 3.98
CA THR A 167 -8.34 -6.07 3.53
C THR A 167 -9.02 -7.22 2.80
N THR A 168 -8.55 -7.53 1.60
CA THR A 168 -8.93 -8.71 0.82
C THR A 168 -7.73 -9.64 0.71
N ASP A 169 -7.89 -10.92 1.00
CA ASP A 169 -6.84 -11.94 0.93
C ASP A 169 -7.28 -13.06 -0.02
N ASN A 170 -6.54 -13.23 -1.12
CA ASN A 170 -6.74 -14.25 -2.15
C ASN A 170 -5.60 -15.30 -2.16
N SER A 171 -4.85 -15.42 -1.06
CA SER A 171 -3.70 -16.32 -0.96
C SER A 171 -4.10 -17.80 -1.13
N SER A 172 -3.23 -18.57 -1.74
CA SER A 172 -3.36 -20.01 -2.03
C SER A 172 -2.21 -20.79 -1.40
N ALA A 173 -2.17 -20.82 -0.06
CA ALA A 173 -1.08 -21.45 0.70
C ALA A 173 -1.14 -22.98 0.74
N ASP A 174 -2.29 -23.61 0.48
CA ASP A 174 -2.48 -25.07 0.70
C ASP A 174 -1.58 -25.95 -0.20
N SER A 175 -1.39 -25.58 -1.47
CA SER A 175 -0.48 -26.32 -2.38
C SER A 175 0.98 -26.17 -1.97
N PHE A 176 1.33 -24.98 -1.47
CA PHE A 176 2.67 -24.65 -1.02
C PHE A 176 3.07 -25.46 0.21
N GLN A 177 2.20 -25.51 1.24
CA GLN A 177 2.45 -26.24 2.48
C GLN A 177 2.66 -27.75 2.24
N ASN A 178 1.91 -28.32 1.29
CA ASN A 178 1.98 -29.75 0.97
C ASN A 178 3.28 -30.14 0.25
N PHE A 179 3.83 -29.27 -0.59
CA PHE A 179 5.08 -29.52 -1.31
C PHE A 179 6.32 -29.43 -0.39
N PHE A 180 6.21 -28.57 0.62
CA PHE A 180 7.27 -28.16 1.53
C PHE A 180 7.13 -28.78 2.93
N THR A 181 6.55 -29.97 3.04
CA THR A 181 6.09 -30.63 4.28
C THR A 181 7.13 -30.73 5.42
N ASP A 182 8.42 -30.53 5.16
CA ASP A 182 9.52 -30.47 6.15
C ASP A 182 10.08 -29.05 6.41
N SER A 183 9.47 -27.99 5.89
CA SER A 183 9.98 -26.60 5.95
C SER A 183 9.02 -25.63 6.67
N HIS A 184 8.56 -26.02 7.85
CA HIS A 184 7.76 -25.13 8.72
C HIS A 184 8.41 -23.76 8.97
N ASP A 185 9.74 -23.67 8.92
CA ASP A 185 10.47 -22.40 9.02
C ASP A 185 10.19 -21.49 7.81
N PHE A 186 10.19 -22.05 6.61
CA PHE A 186 10.03 -21.30 5.36
C PHE A 186 8.61 -20.71 5.21
N ILE A 187 7.59 -21.50 5.53
CA ILE A 187 6.18 -21.06 5.50
C ILE A 187 5.95 -19.97 6.55
N ARG A 188 6.51 -20.13 7.75
CA ARG A 188 6.41 -19.11 8.81
C ARG A 188 7.12 -17.82 8.44
N GLU A 189 8.26 -17.90 7.77
CA GLU A 189 8.98 -16.71 7.32
C GLU A 189 8.14 -15.93 6.31
N ILE A 190 7.58 -16.58 5.29
CA ILE A 190 6.71 -15.92 4.30
C ILE A 190 5.43 -15.38 4.93
N GLN A 191 4.80 -16.14 5.83
CA GLN A 191 3.63 -15.69 6.56
C GLN A 191 3.95 -14.47 7.43
N SER A 192 5.11 -14.46 8.10
CA SER A 192 5.54 -13.31 8.90
C SER A 192 5.80 -12.05 8.05
N GLN A 193 6.29 -12.20 6.81
CA GLN A 193 6.40 -11.09 5.87
C GLN A 193 5.02 -10.63 5.37
N GLY A 194 4.10 -11.58 5.15
CA GLY A 194 2.69 -11.29 4.87
C GLY A 194 1.96 -10.60 6.03
N ASP A 195 2.41 -10.79 7.27
CA ASP A 195 1.91 -10.09 8.46
C ASP A 195 2.56 -8.71 8.64
N ALA A 196 3.77 -8.50 8.11
CA ALA A 196 4.41 -7.18 8.05
C ALA A 196 3.70 -6.23 7.03
N PHE A 197 2.92 -6.80 6.11
CA PHE A 197 2.05 -6.05 5.22
C PHE A 197 0.75 -5.65 5.94
N VAL A 198 0.71 -4.40 6.42
CA VAL A 198 -0.36 -3.86 7.26
C VAL A 198 -1.01 -2.62 6.65
N SER A 199 -2.16 -2.24 7.19
CA SER A 199 -2.82 -0.99 6.84
C SER A 199 -1.92 0.22 7.12
N THR A 200 -2.00 1.23 6.26
CA THR A 200 -1.36 2.52 6.49
C THR A 200 -1.89 3.23 7.74
N GLY A 201 -3.09 2.88 8.20
CA GLY A 201 -3.67 3.41 9.44
C GLY A 201 -2.92 2.96 10.69
N GLU A 202 -2.39 1.74 10.68
CA GLU A 202 -1.59 1.19 11.78
C GLU A 202 -0.18 1.81 11.83
N GLN A 203 0.27 2.40 10.71
CA GLN A 203 1.56 3.09 10.60
C GLN A 203 1.53 4.50 11.22
N ASN A 204 0.43 4.93 11.85
CA ASN A 204 0.25 6.29 12.38
C ASN A 204 0.69 7.36 11.36
N ILE A 205 0.37 7.16 10.07
CA ILE A 205 0.66 8.19 9.07
C ILE A 205 -0.09 9.44 9.52
N PRO A 206 0.60 10.59 9.67
CA PRO A 206 0.05 11.80 10.26
C PRO A 206 -0.95 12.50 9.34
N LEU A 207 -1.84 11.76 8.67
CA LEU A 207 -2.96 12.27 7.89
C LEU A 207 -4.08 12.78 8.81
N SER A 208 -4.13 12.25 10.04
CA SER A 208 -5.11 12.62 11.08
C SER A 208 -4.56 13.59 12.12
N ASN A 209 -3.31 14.06 11.98
CA ASN A 209 -2.73 14.98 12.95
C ASN A 209 -3.46 16.32 12.89
N LYS A 210 -4.35 16.50 13.85
CA LYS A 210 -5.03 17.73 14.30
C LYS A 210 -4.11 18.98 14.37
N SER A 211 -2.80 18.78 14.32
CA SER A 211 -1.74 19.79 14.40
C SER A 211 -1.11 20.19 13.06
N ALA A 212 -1.23 19.40 11.99
CA ALA A 212 -0.58 19.72 10.69
C ALA A 212 -1.24 20.90 9.94
N TYR A 213 -2.49 21.22 10.28
CA TYR A 213 -3.21 22.38 9.74
C TYR A 213 -3.43 23.48 10.79
N SER A 214 -2.61 23.52 11.85
CA SER A 214 -2.58 24.65 12.77
C SER A 214 -1.76 25.78 12.14
N PHE A 215 -2.44 26.70 11.46
CA PHE A 215 -1.79 27.88 10.89
C PHE A 215 -1.27 28.79 12.01
N PRO A 216 0.02 29.20 12.00
CA PRO A 216 0.56 30.16 12.96
C PRO A 216 0.04 31.55 12.61
N GLY A 217 -1.19 31.84 13.04
CA GLY A 217 -1.85 33.12 12.79
C GLY A 217 -3.36 33.00 12.78
N GLY A 218 -3.97 32.91 13.97
CA GLY A 218 -5.41 33.13 14.15
C GLY A 218 -6.14 31.96 14.79
N GLN A 219 -6.47 32.11 16.07
CA GLN A 219 -7.48 31.30 16.77
C GLN A 219 -8.92 31.59 16.26
N THR A 220 -9.10 31.92 14.98
CA THR A 220 -10.31 32.65 14.50
C THR A 220 -10.85 32.20 13.15
N LEU A 221 -10.44 31.06 12.59
CA LEU A 221 -11.03 30.55 11.35
C LEU A 221 -11.53 29.12 11.58
N ALA A 222 -12.85 28.94 11.52
CA ALA A 222 -13.50 27.65 11.54
C ALA A 222 -13.64 27.16 10.09
N PHE A 223 -13.16 25.96 9.78
CA PHE A 223 -13.45 25.34 8.49
C PHE A 223 -14.96 25.11 8.36
N LYS A 224 -15.51 25.26 7.15
CA LYS A 224 -16.93 24.96 6.85
C LYS A 224 -17.09 23.76 5.94
N ASN A 225 -16.20 23.60 4.97
CA ASN A 225 -16.19 22.46 4.06
C ASN A 225 -14.77 22.22 3.56
N VAL A 226 -14.55 21.01 3.02
CA VAL A 226 -13.32 20.61 2.38
C VAL A 226 -13.66 19.82 1.11
N GLN A 227 -12.97 20.08 0.00
CA GLN A 227 -13.14 19.37 -1.27
C GLN A 227 -11.89 19.42 -2.14
N PHE A 228 -11.68 18.42 -2.99
CA PHE A 228 -10.66 18.52 -4.03
C PHE A 228 -11.17 19.34 -5.22
N SER A 229 -10.32 20.20 -5.77
CA SER A 229 -10.59 20.97 -6.99
C SER A 229 -10.53 20.08 -8.24
N GLY A 230 -10.88 20.64 -9.42
CA GLY A 230 -10.67 19.95 -10.70
C GLY A 230 -9.20 19.64 -11.02
N ASN A 231 -8.27 20.33 -10.36
CA ASN A 231 -6.82 20.07 -10.40
C ASN A 231 -6.34 19.24 -9.18
N GLN A 232 -7.28 18.73 -8.38
CA GLN A 232 -7.07 17.98 -7.14
C GLN A 232 -6.27 18.74 -6.07
N ASP A 233 -6.36 20.07 -6.07
CA ASP A 233 -5.94 20.87 -4.92
C ASP A 233 -6.97 20.72 -3.80
N LEU A 234 -6.52 20.63 -2.54
CA LEU A 234 -7.44 20.57 -1.41
C LEU A 234 -7.94 21.98 -1.10
N LEU A 235 -9.23 22.23 -1.34
CA LEU A 235 -9.89 23.49 -1.05
C LEU A 235 -10.64 23.37 0.27
N ALA A 236 -10.38 24.30 1.20
CA ALA A 236 -11.13 24.43 2.43
C ALA A 236 -11.73 25.84 2.53
N SER A 237 -13.04 25.94 2.73
CA SER A 237 -13.68 27.24 2.98
C SER A 237 -13.64 27.55 4.47
N VAL A 238 -13.35 28.80 4.82
CA VAL A 238 -13.29 29.27 6.21
C VAL A 238 -14.32 30.37 6.48
N ALA A 239 -14.76 30.46 7.72
CA ALA A 239 -15.59 31.52 8.27
C ALA A 239 -15.18 31.86 9.71
#